data_AF-A0A0D2MPH7-F1
#
_entry.id   AF-A0A0D2MPH7-F1
#
_cell.length_a   1.000
_cell.length_b   1.000
_cell.length_c   1.000
_cell.angle_alpha   90.00
_cell.angle_beta   90.00
_cell.angle_gamma   90.00
#
_symmetry.space_group_name_H-M   'P 1'
#
loop_
_entity.id
_entity.type
_entity.pdbx_description
1 polymer ?
#
loop_
_entity_poly.entity_id
_entity_poly.type
_entity_poly.pdbx_seq_one_letter_code
_entity_poly.pdbx_strand_id
1 'polypeptide(L)'
;MTFLARSWYQGPVSSLHDRACELYYSLAGGRVDYGAHHSTRHRHDRYGRTFPVGLYPQWSVKHLLHFLGHSVGGPTVVKLQHLLQEGHFGKDSHPDMILSLDAVCCPFRGTQLVYTLGESMTAAPEVRPFSLGSFLAKLVHIFAYISPLLPSAIDTHSDARSLSYRESSISNFIKQLWKSDWAESQDAIPYDMTFEAARHRETVREGLPYQNTYHRSHVSRMTCKFNLSPTEHQQTSAAYILIYAHPAIFLVEIDWQF
;
A
#
# COMPACT_ATOMS: atom_id res chain seq x y z
N MET A 1 -26.37 18.58 2.80
CA MET A 1 -25.38 17.79 3.55
C MET A 1 -24.07 17.94 2.79
N THR A 2 -23.05 18.58 3.37
CA THR A 2 -21.78 18.85 2.66
C THR A 2 -20.81 17.72 2.95
N PHE A 3 -20.38 17.01 1.91
CA PHE A 3 -19.34 15.99 2.03
C PHE A 3 -17.97 16.63 1.73
N LEU A 4 -17.06 16.56 2.69
CA LEU A 4 -15.67 16.96 2.48
C LEU A 4 -14.87 15.72 2.08
N ALA A 5 -14.57 15.57 0.79
CA ALA A 5 -13.70 14.52 0.30
C ALA A 5 -12.25 15.01 0.25
N ARG A 6 -11.32 14.18 0.72
CA ARG A 6 -9.88 14.45 0.63
C ARG A 6 -9.17 13.21 0.13
N SER A 7 -8.32 13.39 -0.87
CA SER A 7 -7.47 12.33 -1.41
C SER A 7 -6.16 12.29 -0.66
N TRP A 8 -5.63 11.08 -0.48
CA TRP A 8 -4.30 10.85 0.07
C TRP A 8 -3.52 9.99 -0.92
N TYR A 9 -2.20 10.21 -0.97
CA TYR A 9 -1.28 9.43 -1.77
C TYR A 9 -0.15 8.95 -0.87
N GLN A 10 0.26 7.68 -1.02
CA GLN A 10 1.38 7.08 -0.31
C GLN A 10 2.30 6.38 -1.29
N GLY A 11 3.52 6.10 -0.85
CA GLY A 11 4.53 5.41 -1.63
C GLY A 11 3.99 4.13 -2.27
N PRO A 12 4.23 3.91 -3.57
CA PRO A 12 3.64 2.80 -4.30
C PRO A 12 4.12 1.42 -3.81
N VAL A 13 5.18 1.39 -3.01
CA VAL A 13 5.86 0.17 -2.54
C VAL A 13 6.06 0.12 -1.02
N SER A 14 5.71 1.18 -0.29
CA SER A 14 5.79 1.23 1.19
C SER A 14 4.87 0.19 1.83
N SER A 15 5.27 -0.41 2.95
CA SER A 15 4.46 -1.43 3.64
C SER A 15 3.12 -0.89 4.12
N LEU A 16 2.20 -1.79 4.49
CA LEU A 16 0.94 -1.40 5.14
C LEU A 16 1.19 -0.57 6.41
N HIS A 17 2.24 -0.91 7.19
CA HIS A 17 2.63 -0.19 8.39
C HIS A 17 3.03 1.25 8.08
N ASP A 18 3.95 1.43 7.13
CA ASP A 18 4.44 2.75 6.73
C ASP A 18 3.32 3.60 6.16
N ARG A 19 2.48 3.00 5.28
CA ARG A 19 1.33 3.68 4.69
C ARG A 19 0.30 4.10 5.73
N ALA A 20 0.08 3.29 6.77
CA ALA A 20 -0.81 3.62 7.86
C ALA A 20 -0.27 4.80 8.69
N CYS A 21 1.03 4.82 8.96
CA CYS A 21 1.68 5.96 9.63
C CYS A 21 1.56 7.23 8.79
N GLU A 22 1.88 7.16 7.50
CA GLU A 22 1.74 8.28 6.57
C GLU A 22 0.30 8.79 6.48
N LEU A 23 -0.67 7.88 6.39
CA LEU A 23 -2.09 8.23 6.39
C LEU A 23 -2.48 8.96 7.68
N TYR A 24 -2.10 8.46 8.85
CA TYR A 24 -2.38 9.11 10.13
C TYR A 24 -1.88 10.55 10.17
N TYR A 25 -0.59 10.76 9.90
CA TYR A 25 0.03 12.09 9.98
C TYR A 25 -0.40 13.02 8.84
N SER A 26 -0.81 12.49 7.68
CA SER A 26 -1.45 13.31 6.64
C SER A 26 -2.80 13.88 7.09
N LEU A 27 -3.54 13.15 7.93
CA LEU A 27 -4.84 13.59 8.46
C LEU A 27 -4.68 14.50 9.67
N ALA A 28 -3.95 14.05 10.69
CA ALA A 28 -3.77 14.76 11.95
C ALA A 28 -2.79 15.94 11.83
N GLY A 29 -1.83 15.87 10.91
CA GLY A 29 -0.67 16.75 10.86
C GLY A 29 0.46 16.26 11.76
N GLY A 30 1.65 16.83 11.58
CA GLY A 30 2.87 16.48 12.30
C GLY A 30 3.90 15.72 11.45
N ARG A 31 4.98 15.27 12.10
CA ARG A 31 6.05 14.49 11.45
C ARG A 31 5.74 13.00 11.54
N VAL A 32 5.82 12.31 10.40
CA VAL A 32 5.60 10.86 10.35
C VAL A 32 6.58 10.16 11.28
N ASP A 33 6.08 9.36 12.23
CA ASP A 33 6.86 8.46 13.09
C ASP A 33 6.46 7.02 12.79
N TYR A 34 7.34 6.28 12.13
CA TYR A 34 7.16 4.86 11.81
C TYR A 34 7.39 3.94 13.03
N GLY A 35 7.91 4.48 14.14
CA GLY A 35 8.18 3.76 15.38
C GLY A 35 9.60 3.20 15.45
N ALA A 36 10.27 3.42 16.59
CA ALA A 36 11.67 3.03 16.78
C ALA A 36 11.94 1.53 16.58
N HIS A 37 11.02 0.67 17.06
CA HIS A 37 11.17 -0.78 16.93
C HIS A 37 11.05 -1.23 15.47
N HIS A 38 10.01 -0.76 14.76
CA HIS A 38 9.77 -1.05 13.35
C HIS A 38 10.95 -0.62 12.48
N SER A 39 11.38 0.62 12.61
CA SER A 39 12.50 1.18 11.86
C SER A 39 13.82 0.47 12.13
N THR A 40 14.08 0.05 13.37
CA THR A 40 15.28 -0.75 13.69
C THR A 40 15.21 -2.15 13.06
N ARG A 41 14.04 -2.79 13.12
CA ARG A 41 13.80 -4.13 12.56
C ARG A 41 13.97 -4.15 11.04
N HIS A 42 13.43 -3.13 10.37
CA HIS A 42 13.38 -3.04 8.91
C HIS A 42 14.46 -2.15 8.29
N ARG A 43 15.34 -1.58 9.13
CA ARG A 43 16.54 -0.81 8.74
C ARG A 43 16.22 0.37 7.82
N HIS A 44 15.20 1.13 8.17
CA HIS A 44 14.88 2.41 7.53
C HIS A 44 14.71 3.50 8.60
N ASP A 45 14.55 4.75 8.18
CA ASP A 45 14.46 5.87 9.12
C ASP A 45 13.18 5.81 9.96
N ARG A 46 13.30 6.24 11.21
CA ARG A 46 12.16 6.37 12.13
C ARG A 46 11.21 7.46 11.71
N TYR A 47 11.74 8.56 11.21
CA TYR A 47 10.94 9.74 10.95
C TYR A 47 10.92 10.05 9.46
N GLY A 48 9.72 10.12 8.89
CA GLY A 48 9.50 10.52 7.51
C GLY A 48 9.26 12.03 7.36
N ARG A 49 8.50 12.37 6.32
CA ARG A 49 8.08 13.74 6.00
C ARG A 49 7.26 14.40 7.11
N THR A 50 7.20 15.72 7.08
CA THR A 50 6.37 16.52 7.98
C THR A 50 5.19 17.13 7.23
N PHE A 51 3.99 16.99 7.79
CA PHE A 51 2.77 17.64 7.36
C PHE A 51 2.49 18.83 8.29
N PRO A 52 2.82 20.08 7.92
CA PRO A 52 2.65 21.24 8.80
C PRO A 52 1.19 21.45 9.23
N VAL A 53 0.26 21.15 8.31
CA VAL A 53 -1.18 21.18 8.56
C VAL A 53 -1.75 19.87 8.05
N GLY A 54 -2.40 19.13 8.94
CA GLY A 54 -3.14 17.93 8.57
C GLY A 54 -4.34 18.25 7.68
N LEU A 55 -4.77 17.27 6.90
CA LEU A 55 -5.99 17.35 6.09
C LEU A 55 -7.24 17.52 6.97
N TYR A 56 -7.23 16.99 8.19
CA TYR A 56 -8.32 17.12 9.16
C TYR A 56 -7.76 17.15 10.60
N PRO A 57 -7.12 18.25 11.04
CA PRO A 57 -6.40 18.30 12.32
C PRO A 57 -7.27 18.09 13.56
N GLN A 58 -8.59 18.29 13.44
CA GLN A 58 -9.57 18.02 14.49
C GLN A 58 -9.97 16.54 14.60
N TRP A 59 -9.40 15.66 13.78
CA TRP A 59 -9.71 14.22 13.78
C TRP A 59 -9.57 13.63 15.19
N SER A 60 -10.66 13.08 15.70
CA SER A 60 -10.76 12.55 17.05
C SER A 60 -12.00 11.68 17.19
N VAL A 61 -12.20 11.04 18.34
CA VAL A 61 -13.43 10.27 18.64
C VAL A 61 -14.71 11.11 18.59
N LYS A 62 -14.61 12.45 18.65
CA LYS A 62 -15.73 13.39 18.50
C LYS A 62 -15.93 13.85 17.05
N HIS A 63 -14.92 13.66 16.21
CA HIS A 63 -14.86 14.10 14.82
C HIS A 63 -14.40 12.95 13.94
N LEU A 64 -15.29 11.96 13.80
CA LEU A 64 -15.02 10.70 13.14
C LEU A 64 -14.89 10.85 11.62
N LEU A 65 -14.15 9.94 10.99
CA LEU A 65 -13.98 9.90 9.54
C LEU A 65 -14.52 8.60 8.93
N HIS A 66 -15.03 8.74 7.70
CA HIS A 66 -15.32 7.62 6.81
C HIS A 66 -14.14 7.43 5.86
N PHE A 67 -13.74 6.18 5.64
CA PHE A 67 -12.64 5.82 4.75
C PHE A 67 -13.16 5.03 3.56
N LEU A 68 -12.80 5.47 2.36
CA LEU A 68 -13.01 4.73 1.12
C LEU A 68 -11.66 4.19 0.63
N GLY A 69 -11.39 2.91 0.88
CA GLY A 69 -10.15 2.25 0.50
C GLY A 69 -10.30 1.47 -0.79
N HIS A 70 -9.60 1.86 -1.87
CA HIS A 70 -9.50 1.03 -3.07
C HIS A 70 -8.24 0.15 -3.03
N SER A 71 -8.35 -1.12 -3.42
CA SER A 71 -7.22 -2.06 -3.50
C SER A 71 -6.43 -2.12 -2.17
N VAL A 72 -5.14 -1.78 -2.17
CA VAL A 72 -4.26 -1.75 -0.99
C VAL A 72 -4.73 -0.72 0.06
N GLY A 73 -5.55 0.27 -0.33
CA GLY A 73 -6.09 1.27 0.58
C GLY A 73 -6.94 0.67 1.71
N GLY A 74 -7.74 -0.36 1.44
CA GLY A 74 -8.55 -1.02 2.49
C GLY A 74 -7.68 -1.67 3.57
N PRO A 75 -6.75 -2.58 3.22
CA PRO A 75 -5.80 -3.15 4.17
C PRO A 75 -4.96 -2.08 4.92
N THR A 76 -4.63 -0.96 4.25
CA THR A 76 -3.93 0.16 4.91
C THR A 76 -4.76 0.76 6.04
N VAL A 77 -6.07 0.96 5.83
CA VAL A 77 -6.97 1.50 6.88
C VAL A 77 -7.16 0.48 8.01
N VAL A 78 -7.23 -0.81 7.71
CA VAL A 78 -7.26 -1.87 8.74
C VAL A 78 -5.98 -1.82 9.59
N LYS A 79 -4.82 -1.73 8.94
CA LYS A 79 -3.54 -1.58 9.65
C LYS A 79 -3.50 -0.30 10.50
N LEU A 80 -3.98 0.83 9.98
CA LEU A 80 -4.10 2.08 10.73
C LEU A 80 -4.96 1.88 11.99
N GLN A 81 -6.11 1.22 11.86
CA GLN A 81 -6.99 0.97 12.99
C GLN A 81 -6.34 0.07 14.04
N HIS A 82 -5.58 -0.94 13.62
CA HIS A 82 -4.78 -1.76 14.51
C HIS A 82 -3.69 -0.96 15.24
N LEU A 83 -2.94 -0.10 14.55
CA LEU A 83 -1.93 0.75 15.18
C LEU A 83 -2.54 1.77 16.18
N LEU A 84 -3.76 2.25 15.90
CA LEU A 84 -4.52 3.06 16.86
C LEU A 84 -4.83 2.25 18.14
N GLN A 85 -5.22 0.99 18.00
CA GLN A 85 -5.51 0.10 19.14
C GLN A 85 -4.25 -0.22 19.96
N GLU A 86 -3.11 -0.37 19.31
CA GLU A 86 -1.81 -0.60 19.96
C GLU A 86 -1.25 0.68 20.64
N GLY A 87 -1.88 1.84 20.42
CA GLY A 87 -1.44 3.11 20.99
C GLY A 87 -0.20 3.69 20.32
N HIS A 88 0.12 3.27 19.08
CA HIS A 88 1.32 3.70 18.34
C HIS A 88 1.40 5.24 18.20
N PHE A 89 0.26 5.89 18.01
CA PHE A 89 0.18 7.34 17.78
C PHE A 89 0.02 8.19 19.05
N GLY A 90 0.06 7.56 20.23
CA GLY A 90 -0.14 8.22 21.51
C GLY A 90 -1.52 7.98 22.11
N LYS A 91 -1.68 8.45 23.36
CA LYS A 91 -2.85 8.16 24.22
C LYS A 91 -4.18 8.76 23.75
N ASP A 92 -4.12 9.80 22.93
CA ASP A 92 -5.31 10.53 22.49
C ASP A 92 -5.90 9.92 21.19
N SER A 93 -5.18 8.96 20.59
CA SER A 93 -5.56 8.28 19.36
C SER A 93 -6.23 6.94 19.68
N HIS A 94 -7.38 6.67 19.08
CA HIS A 94 -8.20 5.49 19.39
C HIS A 94 -8.86 4.91 18.13
N PRO A 95 -9.07 3.59 18.02
CA PRO A 95 -9.73 2.96 16.85
C PRO A 95 -11.10 3.53 16.51
N ASP A 96 -11.83 3.97 17.54
CA ASP A 96 -13.15 4.59 17.39
C ASP A 96 -13.13 5.91 16.64
N MET A 97 -11.96 6.47 16.31
CA MET A 97 -11.82 7.63 15.42
C MET A 97 -12.25 7.32 13.96
N ILE A 98 -12.42 6.05 13.62
CA ILE A 98 -12.85 5.57 12.30
C ILE A 98 -14.32 5.10 12.39
N LEU A 99 -15.22 5.86 11.73
CA LEU A 99 -16.64 5.55 11.72
C LEU A 99 -16.97 4.45 10.72
N SER A 100 -16.45 4.52 9.49
CA SER A 100 -16.62 3.45 8.51
C SER A 100 -15.40 3.22 7.63
N LEU A 101 -15.30 2.00 7.12
CA LEU A 101 -14.41 1.60 6.05
C LEU A 101 -15.23 0.96 4.93
N ASP A 102 -15.34 1.67 3.82
CA ASP A 102 -15.84 1.16 2.54
C ASP A 102 -14.64 0.71 1.70
N ALA A 103 -14.50 -0.61 1.55
CA ALA A 103 -13.38 -1.25 0.88
C ALA A 103 -13.79 -1.70 -0.53
N VAL A 104 -13.11 -1.23 -1.57
CA VAL A 104 -13.40 -1.54 -2.97
C VAL A 104 -12.26 -2.37 -3.54
N CYS A 105 -12.54 -3.60 -3.98
CA CYS A 105 -11.57 -4.49 -4.62
C CYS A 105 -10.30 -4.75 -3.77
N CYS A 106 -10.46 -4.82 -2.45
CA CYS A 106 -9.36 -4.89 -1.50
C CYS A 106 -8.85 -6.33 -1.27
N PRO A 107 -7.54 -6.61 -1.43
CA PRO A 107 -6.97 -7.95 -1.25
C PRO A 107 -6.67 -8.25 0.23
N PHE A 108 -7.68 -8.24 1.11
CA PHE A 108 -7.50 -8.47 2.56
C PHE A 108 -6.79 -9.81 2.87
N ARG A 109 -7.04 -10.83 2.05
CA ARG A 109 -6.44 -12.16 2.17
C ARG A 109 -5.19 -12.35 1.32
N GLY A 110 -4.62 -11.28 0.76
CA GLY A 110 -3.59 -11.32 -0.27
C GLY A 110 -4.15 -11.56 -1.68
N THR A 111 -3.28 -11.59 -2.68
CA THR A 111 -3.64 -11.76 -4.10
C THR A 111 -2.65 -12.66 -4.82
N GLN A 112 -3.09 -13.45 -5.81
CA GLN A 112 -2.15 -14.21 -6.66
C GLN A 112 -1.26 -13.30 -7.52
N LEU A 113 -1.66 -12.03 -7.72
CA LEU A 113 -0.97 -11.10 -8.61
C LEU A 113 0.50 -10.91 -8.24
N VAL A 114 0.85 -10.87 -6.94
CA VAL A 114 2.25 -10.68 -6.50
C VAL A 114 3.16 -11.80 -7.00
N TYR A 115 2.67 -13.04 -7.04
CA TYR A 115 3.44 -14.19 -7.52
C TYR A 115 3.58 -14.19 -9.04
N THR A 116 2.54 -13.75 -9.76
CA THR A 116 2.63 -13.50 -11.21
C THR A 116 3.65 -12.40 -11.53
N LEU A 117 3.78 -11.40 -10.66
CA LEU A 117 4.80 -10.36 -10.74
C LEU A 117 6.18 -10.84 -10.28
N GLY A 118 6.30 -12.05 -9.76
CA GLY A 118 7.57 -12.73 -9.50
C GLY A 118 7.93 -12.92 -8.04
N GLU A 119 7.06 -12.58 -7.10
CA GLU A 119 7.21 -12.96 -5.69
C GLU A 119 7.33 -14.48 -5.53
N SER A 120 8.21 -14.94 -4.65
CA SER A 120 8.39 -16.36 -4.36
C SER A 120 7.22 -16.93 -3.56
N MET A 121 6.70 -18.09 -3.98
CA MET A 121 5.62 -18.80 -3.28
C MET A 121 6.10 -19.50 -2.00
N THR A 122 7.41 -19.73 -1.87
CA THR A 122 8.00 -20.56 -0.80
C THR A 122 9.08 -19.85 -0.01
N ALA A 123 9.53 -18.67 -0.46
CA ALA A 123 10.62 -17.92 0.13
C ALA A 123 10.37 -16.41 0.11
N ALA A 124 9.10 -15.97 0.17
CA ALA A 124 8.79 -14.54 0.28
C ALA A 124 9.57 -13.92 1.48
N PRO A 125 10.22 -12.75 1.34
CA PRO A 125 10.02 -11.75 0.29
C PRO A 125 10.88 -11.93 -0.99
N GLU A 126 11.50 -13.08 -1.26
CA GLU A 126 12.37 -13.23 -2.44
C GLU A 126 11.61 -13.03 -3.76
N VAL A 127 12.15 -12.21 -4.67
CA VAL A 127 11.59 -11.96 -6.00
C VAL A 127 12.44 -12.62 -7.07
N ARG A 128 11.79 -13.33 -8.00
CA ARG A 128 12.44 -13.99 -9.12
C ARG A 128 13.21 -12.98 -9.97
N PRO A 129 14.50 -13.22 -10.26
CA PRO A 129 15.28 -12.31 -11.09
C PRO A 129 14.65 -12.22 -12.49
N PHE A 130 14.66 -11.02 -13.06
CA PHE A 130 14.09 -10.72 -14.39
C PHE A 130 12.57 -10.89 -14.52
N SER A 131 11.83 -11.01 -13.41
CA SER A 131 10.37 -10.93 -13.45
C SER A 131 9.88 -9.52 -13.78
N LEU A 132 8.60 -9.40 -14.15
CA LEU A 132 7.95 -8.10 -14.36
C LEU A 132 8.02 -7.23 -13.08
N GLY A 133 7.80 -7.82 -11.90
CA GLY A 133 7.94 -7.14 -10.62
C GLY A 133 9.37 -6.69 -10.33
N SER A 134 10.38 -7.50 -10.69
CA SER A 134 11.80 -7.13 -10.57
C SER A 134 12.13 -5.93 -11.47
N PHE A 135 11.58 -5.88 -12.68
CA PHE A 135 11.73 -4.73 -13.57
C PHE A 135 11.03 -3.48 -13.03
N LEU A 136 9.78 -3.61 -12.57
CA LEU A 136 9.02 -2.51 -11.96
C LEU A 136 9.72 -1.97 -10.72
N ALA A 137 10.22 -2.83 -9.83
CA ALA A 137 10.95 -2.41 -8.64
C ALA A 137 12.20 -1.58 -8.97
N LYS A 138 12.95 -1.98 -10.00
CA LYS A 138 14.12 -1.21 -10.49
C LYS A 138 13.70 0.15 -11.03
N LEU A 139 12.58 0.24 -11.77
CA LEU A 139 12.05 1.52 -12.21
C LEU A 139 11.68 2.41 -11.03
N VAL A 140 10.99 1.90 -10.01
CA VAL A 140 10.65 2.68 -8.82
C VAL A 140 11.92 3.19 -8.13
N HIS A 141 12.97 2.38 -8.00
CA HIS A 141 14.27 2.82 -7.47
C HIS A 141 14.93 3.92 -8.30
N ILE A 142 14.90 3.80 -9.63
CA ILE A 142 15.42 4.84 -10.52
C ILE A 142 14.67 6.15 -10.28
N PHE A 143 13.33 6.11 -10.27
CA PHE A 143 12.49 7.28 -10.03
C PHE A 143 12.71 7.89 -8.64
N ALA A 144 12.87 7.06 -7.62
CA ALA A 144 13.15 7.51 -6.26
C ALA A 144 14.52 8.18 -6.13
N TYR A 145 15.54 7.61 -6.78
CA TYR A 145 16.88 8.17 -6.80
C TYR A 145 16.91 9.54 -7.47
N ILE A 146 16.23 9.70 -8.61
CA ILE A 146 16.14 10.98 -9.33
C ILE A 146 15.00 11.88 -8.83
N SER A 147 14.28 11.52 -7.76
CA SER A 147 13.09 12.23 -7.30
C SER A 147 13.28 13.75 -7.13
N PRO A 148 14.44 14.28 -6.68
CA PRO A 148 14.63 15.72 -6.57
C PRO A 148 14.74 16.46 -7.91
N LEU A 149 14.81 15.75 -9.04
CA LEU A 149 14.78 16.30 -10.41
C LEU A 149 13.41 16.16 -11.08
N LEU A 150 12.50 15.36 -10.50
CA LEU A 150 11.17 15.16 -11.06
C LEU A 150 10.26 16.36 -10.71
N PRO A 151 9.27 16.68 -11.57
CA PRO A 151 8.24 17.65 -11.22
C PRO A 151 7.56 17.23 -9.90
N SER A 152 7.16 18.21 -9.08
CA SER A 152 6.46 17.96 -7.80
C SER A 152 5.15 17.17 -7.94
N ALA A 153 4.63 17.02 -9.15
CA ALA A 153 3.49 16.15 -9.47
C ALA A 153 3.83 14.65 -9.44
N ILE A 154 5.11 14.27 -9.45
CA ILE A 154 5.59 12.88 -9.39
C ILE A 154 6.37 12.69 -8.08
N ASP A 155 5.63 12.65 -6.97
CA ASP A 155 6.19 12.34 -5.65
C ASP A 155 6.17 10.82 -5.44
N THR A 156 7.34 10.22 -5.22
CA THR A 156 7.47 8.77 -5.01
C THR A 156 7.28 8.34 -3.56
N HIS A 157 7.16 9.30 -2.62
CA HIS A 157 6.99 9.05 -1.18
C HIS A 157 8.04 8.08 -0.61
N SER A 158 9.30 8.32 -0.99
CA SER A 158 10.45 7.48 -0.62
C SER A 158 11.23 7.99 0.59
N ASP A 159 10.68 8.97 1.33
CA ASP A 159 11.38 9.68 2.40
C ASP A 159 11.81 8.77 3.55
N ALA A 160 11.03 7.72 3.85
CA ALA A 160 11.34 6.77 4.92
C ALA A 160 12.68 6.03 4.70
N ARG A 161 13.14 5.93 3.45
CA ARG A 161 14.32 5.14 3.07
C ARG A 161 15.47 5.97 2.51
N SER A 162 15.32 7.29 2.47
CA SER A 162 16.35 8.23 2.02
C SER A 162 17.05 7.85 0.71
N LEU A 163 16.27 7.42 -0.28
CA LEU A 163 16.79 6.83 -1.52
C LEU A 163 17.14 7.86 -2.60
N SER A 164 16.91 9.15 -2.37
CA SER A 164 17.26 10.20 -3.33
C SER A 164 18.78 10.34 -3.50
N TYR A 165 19.25 10.88 -4.63
CA TYR A 165 20.68 11.15 -4.83
C TYR A 165 21.27 12.18 -3.85
N ARG A 166 20.42 12.92 -3.13
CA ARG A 166 20.84 13.89 -2.10
C ARG A 166 21.18 13.22 -0.77
N GLU A 167 20.62 12.03 -0.53
CA GLU A 167 20.65 11.34 0.75
C GLU A 167 21.32 9.96 0.67
N SER A 168 21.38 9.35 -0.52
CA SER A 168 22.00 8.05 -0.78
C SER A 168 23.22 8.15 -1.71
N SER A 169 24.19 7.27 -1.51
CA SER A 169 25.36 7.15 -2.38
C SER A 169 25.06 6.32 -3.64
N ILE A 170 25.78 6.58 -4.73
CA ILE A 170 25.70 5.79 -5.98
C ILE A 170 25.93 4.30 -5.73
N SER A 171 26.80 3.94 -4.78
CA SER A 171 27.06 2.54 -4.40
C SER A 171 25.83 1.88 -3.75
N ASN A 172 25.14 2.60 -2.85
CA ASN A 172 23.89 2.12 -2.26
C ASN A 172 22.77 2.02 -3.31
N PHE A 173 22.71 2.95 -4.25
CA PHE A 173 21.77 2.88 -5.37
C PHE A 173 22.00 1.64 -6.26
N ILE A 174 23.24 1.36 -6.66
CA ILE A 174 23.58 0.16 -7.43
C ILE A 174 23.24 -1.12 -6.65
N LYS A 175 23.47 -1.11 -5.32
CA LYS A 175 23.08 -2.22 -4.44
C LYS A 175 21.56 -2.43 -4.44
N GLN A 176 20.77 -1.37 -4.34
CA GLN A 176 19.29 -1.42 -4.40
C GLN A 176 18.77 -1.89 -5.77
N LEU A 177 19.48 -1.58 -6.87
CA LEU A 177 19.16 -2.10 -8.20
C LEU A 177 19.46 -3.60 -8.35
N TRP A 178 20.42 -4.12 -7.59
CA TRP A 178 20.79 -5.54 -7.61
C TRP A 178 19.96 -6.38 -6.65
N LYS A 179 19.68 -5.86 -5.45
CA LYS A 179 18.77 -6.40 -4.44
C LYS A 179 17.91 -5.27 -3.87
N SER A 180 16.63 -5.26 -4.23
CA SER A 180 15.72 -4.16 -3.92
C SER A 180 15.05 -4.39 -2.57
N ASP A 181 15.27 -3.51 -1.59
CA ASP A 181 14.53 -3.58 -0.32
C ASP A 181 13.02 -3.31 -0.51
N TRP A 182 12.59 -2.76 -1.65
CA TRP A 182 11.16 -2.51 -1.94
C TRP A 182 10.44 -3.69 -2.59
N ALA A 183 11.19 -4.66 -3.10
CA ALA A 183 10.64 -5.89 -3.66
C ALA A 183 10.95 -7.08 -2.76
N GLU A 184 12.11 -7.07 -2.09
CA GLU A 184 12.66 -8.19 -1.36
C GLU A 184 12.76 -7.96 0.16
N SER A 185 11.94 -7.05 0.71
CA SER A 185 11.77 -6.86 2.15
C SER A 185 10.37 -7.28 2.60
N GLN A 186 10.27 -7.73 3.85
CA GLN A 186 8.99 -7.92 4.52
C GLN A 186 8.27 -6.60 4.81
N ASP A 187 9.01 -5.48 4.78
CA ASP A 187 8.46 -4.14 4.89
C ASP A 187 8.19 -3.56 3.49
N ALA A 188 7.31 -4.21 2.74
CA ALA A 188 6.93 -3.74 1.41
C ALA A 188 5.57 -4.30 0.97
N ILE A 189 4.84 -3.55 0.13
CA ILE A 189 3.55 -3.98 -0.43
C ILE A 189 3.60 -5.37 -1.09
N PRO A 190 4.60 -5.73 -1.92
CA PRO A 190 4.64 -7.04 -2.55
C PRO A 190 4.55 -8.18 -1.54
N TYR A 191 5.33 -8.10 -0.45
CA TYR A 191 5.27 -9.04 0.65
C TYR A 191 3.92 -8.97 1.39
N ASP A 192 3.45 -7.77 1.75
CA ASP A 192 2.20 -7.60 2.50
C ASP A 192 0.99 -8.19 1.76
N MET A 193 1.02 -8.18 0.43
CA MET A 193 -0.06 -8.70 -0.42
C MET A 193 0.07 -10.21 -0.73
N THR A 194 1.04 -10.90 -0.13
CA THR A 194 1.13 -12.37 -0.17
C THR A 194 0.09 -13.02 0.74
N PHE A 195 -0.21 -14.30 0.47
CA PHE A 195 -1.07 -15.12 1.32
C PHE A 195 -0.42 -15.45 2.66
N GLU A 196 0.91 -15.54 2.69
CA GLU A 196 1.67 -15.78 3.91
C GLU A 196 1.59 -14.58 4.86
N ALA A 197 1.89 -13.38 4.36
CA ALA A 197 1.79 -12.17 5.16
C ALA A 197 0.35 -11.92 5.65
N ALA A 198 -0.65 -12.13 4.78
CA ALA A 198 -2.05 -12.06 5.18
C ALA A 198 -2.35 -13.01 6.34
N ARG A 199 -1.96 -14.29 6.21
CA ARG A 199 -2.14 -15.29 7.28
C ARG A 199 -1.46 -14.85 8.58
N HIS A 200 -0.23 -14.33 8.52
CA HIS A 200 0.47 -13.84 9.70
C HIS A 200 -0.32 -12.71 10.39
N ARG A 201 -0.83 -11.73 9.62
CA ARG A 201 -1.71 -10.66 10.15
C ARG A 201 -2.97 -11.20 10.82
N GLU A 202 -3.59 -12.23 10.25
CA GLU A 202 -4.71 -12.93 10.89
C GLU A 202 -4.32 -13.55 12.24
N THR A 203 -3.13 -14.16 12.36
CA THR A 203 -2.69 -14.78 13.62
C THR A 203 -2.49 -13.77 14.74
N VAL A 204 -2.01 -12.56 14.42
CA VAL A 204 -1.84 -11.46 15.37
C VAL A 204 -3.10 -10.60 15.51
N ARG A 205 -4.21 -11.01 14.89
CA ARG A 205 -5.53 -10.36 15.02
C ARG A 205 -5.58 -8.92 14.51
N GLU A 206 -4.70 -8.54 13.59
CA GLU A 206 -4.66 -7.20 13.01
C GLU A 206 -5.97 -6.84 12.28
N GLY A 207 -6.60 -7.83 11.65
CA GLY A 207 -7.85 -7.66 10.89
C GLY A 207 -9.15 -7.80 11.70
N LEU A 208 -9.09 -7.80 13.04
CA LEU A 208 -10.32 -7.89 13.83
C LEU A 208 -11.19 -6.65 13.65
N PRO A 209 -12.50 -6.82 13.36
CA PRO A 209 -13.41 -5.69 13.26
C PRO A 209 -13.64 -5.05 14.62
N TYR A 210 -13.76 -3.72 14.62
CA TYR A 210 -14.04 -2.94 15.83
C TYR A 210 -15.55 -2.70 15.94
N GLN A 211 -16.10 -2.81 17.15
CA GLN A 211 -17.56 -2.79 17.36
C GLN A 211 -18.21 -1.47 16.92
N ASN A 212 -17.50 -0.35 17.03
CA ASN A 212 -18.00 0.98 16.71
C ASN A 212 -17.70 1.41 15.27
N THR A 213 -17.15 0.52 14.43
CA THR A 213 -16.78 0.81 13.05
C THR A 213 -17.62 -0.01 12.07
N TYR A 214 -18.23 0.69 11.11
CA TYR A 214 -18.98 0.05 10.03
C TYR A 214 -18.02 -0.39 8.92
N HIS A 215 -17.96 -1.70 8.63
CA HIS A 215 -17.15 -2.23 7.53
C HIS A 215 -18.05 -2.66 6.36
N ARG A 216 -17.74 -2.19 5.16
CA ARG A 216 -18.40 -2.61 3.91
C ARG A 216 -17.35 -3.00 2.89
N SER A 217 -17.56 -4.14 2.23
CA SER A 217 -16.65 -4.63 1.18
C SER A 217 -17.40 -4.76 -0.15
N HIS A 218 -16.86 -4.13 -1.17
CA HIS A 218 -17.32 -4.17 -2.56
C HIS A 218 -16.33 -4.98 -3.39
N VAL A 219 -16.81 -6.04 -4.03
CA VAL A 219 -16.00 -6.93 -4.86
C VAL A 219 -16.48 -6.81 -6.30
N SER A 220 -15.55 -6.57 -7.22
CA SER A 220 -15.81 -6.63 -8.66
C SER A 220 -15.29 -7.96 -9.22
N ARG A 221 -15.95 -8.44 -10.28
CA ARG A 221 -15.51 -9.62 -11.03
C ARG A 221 -15.58 -9.31 -12.51
N MET A 222 -14.44 -9.41 -13.18
CA MET A 222 -14.32 -9.25 -14.63
C MET A 222 -13.84 -10.56 -15.29
N THR A 223 -14.31 -11.69 -14.77
CA THR A 223 -14.00 -13.02 -15.29
C THR A 223 -15.29 -13.80 -15.54
N CYS A 224 -15.30 -14.60 -16.62
CA CYS A 224 -16.34 -15.58 -16.90
C CYS A 224 -15.72 -16.99 -16.84
N LYS A 225 -16.52 -17.95 -16.38
CA LYS A 225 -16.11 -19.36 -16.37
C LYS A 225 -16.36 -19.96 -17.76
N PHE A 226 -15.30 -20.44 -18.40
CA PHE A 226 -15.45 -21.27 -19.59
C PHE A 226 -15.51 -22.74 -19.15
N ASN A 227 -16.58 -23.45 -19.53
CA ASN A 227 -16.63 -24.90 -19.40
C ASN A 227 -15.86 -25.48 -20.59
N LEU A 228 -14.54 -25.62 -20.46
CA LEU A 228 -13.75 -26.40 -21.42
C LEU A 228 -14.07 -27.88 -21.21
N SER A 229 -14.35 -28.59 -22.31
CA SER A 229 -14.34 -30.06 -22.28
C SER A 229 -12.93 -30.53 -21.91
N PRO A 230 -12.74 -31.67 -21.20
CA PRO A 230 -11.44 -32.08 -20.65
C PRO A 230 -10.30 -32.26 -21.68
N THR A 231 -10.61 -32.22 -22.98
CA THR A 231 -9.69 -32.52 -24.09
C THR A 231 -9.17 -31.30 -24.84
N GLU A 232 -9.64 -30.09 -24.55
CA GLU A 232 -9.16 -28.89 -25.26
C GLU A 232 -8.15 -28.11 -24.41
N HIS A 233 -6.88 -28.51 -24.51
CA HIS A 233 -5.77 -27.65 -24.12
C HIS A 233 -5.66 -26.51 -25.13
N GLN A 234 -6.41 -25.44 -24.91
CA GLN A 234 -6.22 -24.19 -25.64
C GLN A 234 -4.87 -23.61 -25.21
N GLN A 235 -3.87 -23.68 -26.09
CA GLN A 235 -2.64 -22.90 -25.92
C GLN A 235 -3.05 -21.43 -25.81
N THR A 236 -2.83 -20.84 -24.65
CA THR A 236 -3.01 -19.40 -24.44
C THR A 236 -2.00 -18.70 -25.33
N SER A 237 -2.44 -18.22 -26.50
CA SER A 237 -1.60 -17.45 -27.39
C SER A 237 -1.20 -16.16 -26.67
N ALA A 238 0.06 -15.74 -26.85
CA ALA A 238 0.62 -14.53 -26.26
C ALA A 238 -0.20 -13.25 -26.56
N ALA A 239 -1.10 -13.30 -27.56
CA ALA A 239 -2.00 -12.23 -27.94
C ALA A 239 -3.00 -11.85 -26.82
N TYR A 240 -3.43 -12.80 -25.99
CA TYR A 240 -4.36 -12.48 -24.89
C TYR A 240 -3.70 -11.69 -23.76
N ILE A 241 -2.39 -11.83 -23.56
CA ILE A 241 -1.65 -11.08 -22.52
C ILE A 241 -1.52 -9.59 -22.90
N LEU A 242 -1.40 -9.28 -24.19
CA LEU A 242 -1.22 -7.91 -24.68
C LEU A 242 -2.52 -7.08 -24.66
N ILE A 243 -3.69 -7.69 -24.81
CA ILE A 243 -4.98 -6.97 -24.78
C ILE A 243 -5.34 -6.50 -23.36
N TYR A 244 -4.92 -7.22 -22.32
CA TYR A 244 -5.14 -6.84 -20.92
C TYR A 244 -3.99 -6.01 -20.32
N ALA A 245 -2.91 -5.78 -21.07
CA ALA A 245 -1.76 -4.99 -20.66
C ALA A 245 -1.86 -3.51 -21.09
N HIS A 246 -3.02 -3.05 -21.57
CA HIS A 246 -3.28 -1.62 -21.67
C HIS A 246 -3.51 -1.10 -20.24
N PRO A 247 -2.71 -0.15 -19.72
CA PRO A 247 -3.10 0.58 -18.53
C PRO A 247 -4.31 1.42 -18.95
N ALA A 248 -5.50 0.88 -18.78
CA ALA A 248 -6.68 1.71 -18.76
C ALA A 248 -6.55 2.57 -17.50
N ILE A 249 -5.93 3.74 -17.67
CA ILE A 249 -6.15 4.88 -16.81
C ILE A 249 -7.62 5.22 -17.00
N PHE A 250 -8.48 4.54 -16.24
CA PHE A 250 -9.85 4.97 -16.10
C PHE A 250 -9.81 6.23 -15.21
N LEU A 251 -9.78 7.39 -15.86
CA LEU A 251 -10.34 8.60 -15.28
C LEU A 251 -11.84 8.32 -15.13
N VAL A 252 -12.23 7.82 -13.95
CA VAL A 252 -13.64 7.80 -13.58
C VAL A 252 -13.96 9.23 -13.16
N GLU A 253 -14.46 10.01 -14.11
CA GLU A 253 -15.19 11.23 -13.81
C GLU A 253 -16.51 10.80 -13.15
N ILE A 254 -16.52 10.75 -11.82
CA ILE A 254 -17.74 10.55 -11.06
C ILE A 254 -18.48 11.89 -11.10
N ASP A 255 -19.35 12.04 -12.09
CA ASP A 255 -20.30 13.15 -12.16
C ASP A 255 -21.33 12.94 -11.03
N TRP A 256 -21.10 13.59 -9.90
CA TRP A 256 -22.06 13.62 -8.81
C TRP A 256 -23.18 14.58 -9.17
N GLN A 257 -24.16 14.09 -9.94
CA GLN A 257 -25.44 14.78 -10.02
C GLN A 257 -26.25 14.47 -8.76
N PHE A 258 -26.38 15.48 -7.91
CA PHE A 258 -27.48 15.63 -6.96
C PHE A 258 -28.21 16.93 -7.25
#